data_AF-B0MK98-F1
#
_entry.id   AF-B0MK98-F1
#
_cell.length_a   1.000
_cell.length_b   1.000
_cell.length_c   1.000
_cell.angle_alpha   90.00
_cell.angle_beta   90.00
_cell.angle_gamma   90.00
#
_symmetry.space_group_name_H-M   'P 1'
#
loop_
_entity.id
_entity.type
_entity.pdbx_description
1 polymer ?
#
loop_
_entity_poly.entity_id
_entity_poly.type
_entity_poly.pdbx_seq_one_letter_code
_entity_poly.pdbx_strand_id
1 'polypeptide(L)'
;MNNSNFNPNEEIEAMKTTDAAETPVDDTPAADKAVAAETATEATASEPDVKQETVEETASEPADKADDADEAPVSVANKSAHMTAAAAALNVEDEEVDIRRRQPRVQKEIKKSRISYEKKKGLYGYGFIAIWIVGVIYMFIVPIFKSAWYSMCYTELVSTAEQAAQRGMTSAGIYTEWNNFGNYEEALFKNQDYLPKLTESLGAMVPQVIVVMIFSLFIALLLNQKFRGRTFARAVFFLPVLVATGPVLAVIKGDISTNGISSGEQFSALFQTDLVDELLQFLGIYNLNEQLTMTIQTITSDIFNLLWSAGIQILIFLAALQQIPVSAKEAASMEGATGWEFFWKITFPMISPMILANLIYTVIDTFIDSENPVMSIVLAQSRALRYGLSAAMAWIYFLIVAVALAIIVAIVSKFVFYEND
;
A
#
# COMPACT_ATOMS: atom_id res chain seq x y z
N MET A 1 73.99 10.38 -13.54
CA MET A 1 74.03 9.62 -14.80
C MET A 1 73.01 8.49 -14.66
N ASN A 2 71.75 8.64 -15.05
CA ASN A 2 71.08 8.82 -16.35
C ASN A 2 70.51 7.49 -16.90
N ASN A 3 69.16 7.44 -16.92
CA ASN A 3 68.16 6.73 -17.74
C ASN A 3 68.49 5.49 -18.60
N SER A 4 67.51 4.56 -18.66
CA SER A 4 66.80 4.13 -19.90
C SER A 4 65.64 3.19 -19.53
N ASN A 5 64.38 3.59 -19.70
CA ASN A 5 63.50 3.51 -20.89
C ASN A 5 62.77 2.16 -21.04
N PHE A 6 61.50 2.16 -20.62
CA PHE A 6 60.45 1.19 -20.91
C PHE A 6 59.89 1.46 -22.32
N ASN A 7 59.73 0.41 -23.15
CA ASN A 7 59.20 0.50 -24.52
C ASN A 7 57.87 -0.29 -24.62
N PRO A 8 56.73 0.32 -25.00
CA PRO A 8 55.40 -0.33 -24.94
C PRO A 8 54.99 -1.13 -26.19
N ASN A 9 55.92 -1.51 -27.07
CA ASN A 9 55.58 -2.12 -28.37
C ASN A 9 55.62 -3.66 -28.43
N GLU A 10 55.82 -4.38 -27.33
CA GLU A 10 55.85 -5.85 -27.33
C GLU A 10 54.48 -6.54 -27.13
N GLU A 11 53.42 -5.83 -26.74
CA GLU A 11 52.10 -6.45 -26.53
C GLU A 11 51.18 -6.47 -27.77
N ILE A 12 51.56 -5.81 -28.87
CA ILE A 12 50.70 -5.71 -30.07
C ILE A 12 50.92 -6.88 -31.04
N GLU A 13 51.94 -7.72 -30.86
CA GLU A 13 52.20 -8.89 -31.71
C GLU A 13 51.56 -10.21 -31.24
N ALA A 14 51.00 -10.28 -30.02
CA ALA A 14 50.46 -11.54 -29.49
C ALA A 14 48.96 -11.80 -29.78
N MET A 15 48.24 -10.86 -30.44
CA MET A 15 46.77 -10.95 -30.58
C MET A 15 46.25 -11.12 -32.02
N LYS A 16 47.11 -11.41 -33.01
CA LYS A 16 46.73 -11.40 -34.44
C LYS A 16 46.70 -12.74 -35.19
N THR A 17 46.83 -13.88 -34.53
CA THR A 17 46.80 -15.17 -35.24
C THR A 17 46.01 -16.23 -34.49
N THR A 18 44.73 -16.39 -34.83
CA THR A 18 44.08 -17.70 -35.02
C THR A 18 42.62 -17.48 -35.39
N ASP A 19 42.35 -17.45 -36.69
CA ASP A 19 41.02 -17.70 -37.22
C ASP A 19 41.15 -18.60 -38.47
N ALA A 20 40.11 -19.41 -38.66
CA ALA A 20 39.74 -20.20 -39.84
C ALA A 20 40.42 -21.56 -40.16
N ALA A 21 39.60 -22.63 -40.06
CA ALA A 21 39.38 -23.67 -41.08
C ALA A 21 37.98 -24.31 -40.85
N GLU A 22 36.94 -23.88 -41.60
CA GLU A 22 36.26 -24.59 -42.73
C GLU A 22 35.22 -25.68 -42.31
N THR A 23 33.89 -25.39 -42.27
CA THR A 23 32.80 -25.46 -43.30
C THR A 23 32.15 -26.87 -43.48
N PRO A 24 30.91 -27.06 -44.04
CA PRO A 24 29.79 -26.15 -44.37
C PRO A 24 28.36 -26.64 -43.94
N VAL A 25 27.36 -25.84 -44.35
CA VAL A 25 25.89 -25.80 -44.18
C VAL A 25 25.10 -26.93 -44.88
N ASP A 26 23.92 -27.32 -44.36
CA ASP A 26 22.77 -27.78 -45.19
C ASP A 26 21.39 -27.54 -44.52
N ASP A 27 20.36 -27.50 -45.37
CA ASP A 27 19.10 -26.75 -45.36
C ASP A 27 17.83 -27.48 -44.81
N THR A 28 16.98 -26.71 -44.10
CA THR A 28 15.49 -26.70 -44.06
C THR A 28 14.63 -27.97 -43.70
N PRO A 29 13.27 -27.92 -43.54
CA PRO A 29 12.58 -28.45 -42.35
C PRO A 29 11.54 -29.56 -42.66
N ALA A 30 11.15 -30.39 -41.69
CA ALA A 30 9.94 -31.21 -41.84
C ALA A 30 9.39 -31.74 -40.51
N ALA A 31 8.06 -31.77 -40.48
CA ALA A 31 7.19 -32.28 -39.45
C ALA A 31 7.19 -33.82 -39.34
N ASP A 32 6.58 -34.26 -38.24
CA ASP A 32 5.62 -35.36 -38.15
C ASP A 32 6.05 -36.65 -37.40
N LYS A 33 5.07 -37.12 -36.59
CA LYS A 33 4.86 -38.41 -35.90
C LYS A 33 5.56 -38.66 -34.56
N ALA A 34 4.88 -38.70 -33.40
CA ALA A 34 3.66 -39.43 -32.95
C ALA A 34 3.97 -40.75 -32.23
N VAL A 35 3.60 -40.80 -30.93
CA VAL A 35 3.20 -41.97 -30.10
C VAL A 35 2.34 -41.34 -28.97
N ALA A 36 1.00 -41.24 -29.02
CA ALA A 36 -0.07 -42.25 -28.84
C ALA A 36 0.21 -43.21 -27.66
N ALA A 37 -0.63 -43.46 -26.66
CA ALA A 37 -2.00 -43.10 -26.33
C ALA A 37 -2.26 -43.57 -24.89
N GLU A 38 -3.19 -42.94 -24.17
CA GLU A 38 -4.15 -43.69 -23.37
C GLU A 38 -5.42 -42.84 -23.18
N THR A 39 -6.52 -43.35 -23.72
CA THR A 39 -7.86 -42.76 -23.68
C THR A 39 -8.80 -43.81 -23.10
N ALA A 40 -9.62 -43.41 -22.13
CA ALA A 40 -10.95 -43.95 -21.85
C ALA A 40 -11.74 -42.82 -21.15
N THR A 41 -12.64 -42.06 -21.79
CA THR A 41 -14.10 -42.32 -22.04
C THR A 41 -14.81 -42.99 -20.85
N GLU A 42 -15.97 -42.58 -20.33
CA GLU A 42 -17.02 -41.63 -20.72
C GLU A 42 -18.13 -41.76 -19.63
N ALA A 43 -18.85 -40.68 -19.26
CA ALA A 43 -20.29 -40.70 -18.91
C ALA A 43 -20.83 -39.32 -18.52
N THR A 44 -21.99 -39.03 -19.10
CA THR A 44 -22.80 -37.81 -19.19
C THR A 44 -23.86 -37.67 -18.09
N ALA A 45 -24.59 -36.55 -18.14
CA ALA A 45 -25.85 -36.16 -17.44
C ALA A 45 -25.64 -35.42 -16.10
N SER A 46 -26.33 -34.33 -15.75
CA SER A 46 -27.43 -33.57 -16.37
C SER A 46 -27.69 -32.30 -15.51
N GLU A 47 -28.24 -31.26 -16.13
CA GLU A 47 -28.82 -30.03 -15.57
C GLU A 47 -29.87 -30.27 -14.44
N PRO A 48 -30.22 -29.25 -13.61
CA PRO A 48 -31.31 -28.36 -14.00
C PRO A 48 -31.25 -26.87 -13.56
N ASP A 49 -31.75 -26.04 -14.47
CA ASP A 49 -32.64 -24.87 -14.39
C ASP A 49 -33.08 -24.22 -13.04
N VAL A 50 -32.87 -22.88 -13.03
CA VAL A 50 -33.82 -21.76 -12.78
C VAL A 50 -34.46 -21.55 -11.38
N LYS A 51 -34.22 -20.36 -10.80
CA LYS A 51 -35.25 -19.30 -10.61
C LYS A 51 -34.65 -17.97 -10.10
N GLN A 52 -34.88 -16.92 -10.88
CA GLN A 52 -34.93 -15.52 -10.44
C GLN A 52 -36.16 -15.31 -9.56
N GLU A 53 -36.06 -14.41 -8.58
CA GLU A 53 -37.23 -13.68 -8.09
C GLU A 53 -36.84 -12.22 -7.81
N THR A 54 -37.67 -11.33 -8.35
CA THR A 54 -37.59 -9.87 -8.35
C THR A 54 -38.80 -9.38 -7.53
N VAL A 55 -38.82 -8.07 -7.22
CA VAL A 55 -39.99 -7.24 -6.85
C VAL A 55 -40.23 -7.23 -5.31
N GLU A 56 -40.44 -6.13 -4.57
CA GLU A 56 -41.07 -4.84 -4.90
C GLU A 56 -40.70 -3.70 -3.93
N GLU A 57 -40.92 -2.50 -4.44
CA GLU A 57 -40.94 -1.15 -3.87
C GLU A 57 -42.19 -0.88 -3.01
N THR A 58 -42.11 -0.05 -1.97
CA THR A 58 -43.21 0.88 -1.63
C THR A 58 -42.75 2.04 -0.75
N ALA A 59 -43.34 3.20 -0.99
CA ALA A 59 -42.88 4.53 -0.62
C ALA A 59 -43.65 5.18 0.56
N SER A 60 -43.10 6.33 1.00
CA SER A 60 -43.72 7.56 1.55
C SER A 60 -44.34 7.62 2.98
N GLU A 61 -43.62 8.30 3.90
CA GLU A 61 -43.92 9.56 4.67
C GLU A 61 -45.30 9.84 5.35
N PRO A 62 -45.47 10.87 6.25
CA PRO A 62 -44.51 11.72 7.01
C PRO A 62 -44.92 12.08 8.49
N ALA A 63 -44.10 12.95 9.15
CA ALA A 63 -44.43 13.98 10.19
C ALA A 63 -44.80 13.53 11.64
N ASP A 64 -44.57 14.23 12.77
CA ASP A 64 -43.95 15.51 13.20
C ASP A 64 -44.11 15.62 14.77
N LYS A 65 -43.26 16.41 15.48
CA LYS A 65 -43.31 16.93 16.89
C LYS A 65 -43.25 15.96 18.09
N ALA A 66 -42.80 16.30 19.31
CA ALA A 66 -42.00 17.35 19.97
C ALA A 66 -41.86 16.96 21.48
N ASP A 67 -40.91 17.57 22.18
CA ASP A 67 -40.80 17.84 23.63
C ASP A 67 -40.46 16.75 24.69
N ASP A 68 -39.27 16.98 25.27
CA ASP A 68 -38.89 17.11 26.69
C ASP A 68 -38.80 15.94 27.71
N ALA A 69 -37.69 16.04 28.46
CA ALA A 69 -37.44 15.67 29.86
C ALA A 69 -37.22 14.20 30.29
N ASP A 70 -35.95 13.93 30.63
CA ASP A 70 -35.40 13.36 31.88
C ASP A 70 -35.78 11.94 32.37
N GLU A 71 -34.79 11.34 33.04
CA GLU A 71 -34.77 10.07 33.81
C GLU A 71 -34.48 8.73 33.09
N ALA A 72 -33.36 8.13 33.50
CA ALA A 72 -33.06 6.70 33.44
C ALA A 72 -33.11 6.10 34.87
N PRO A 73 -33.10 4.77 35.09
CA PRO A 73 -33.56 3.65 34.24
C PRO A 73 -34.46 2.65 35.00
N VAL A 74 -35.32 1.89 34.30
CA VAL A 74 -35.90 0.65 34.86
C VAL A 74 -35.72 -0.50 33.86
N SER A 75 -34.96 -1.50 34.28
CA SER A 75 -34.65 -2.72 33.53
C SER A 75 -35.88 -3.60 33.35
N VAL A 76 -36.45 -3.65 32.15
CA VAL A 76 -37.54 -4.57 31.81
C VAL A 76 -36.95 -5.83 31.17
N ALA A 77 -37.10 -6.95 31.89
CA ALA A 77 -36.74 -8.28 31.42
C ALA A 77 -37.70 -8.72 30.31
N ASN A 78 -37.25 -8.67 29.05
CA ASN A 78 -37.99 -9.24 27.93
C ASN A 78 -37.99 -10.78 28.01
N LYS A 79 -39.12 -11.35 28.46
CA LYS A 79 -39.46 -12.75 28.19
C LYS A 79 -40.00 -12.85 26.77
N SER A 80 -39.28 -13.53 25.89
CA SER A 80 -39.73 -13.89 24.56
C SER A 80 -40.95 -14.81 24.63
N ALA A 81 -42.10 -14.27 24.23
CA ALA A 81 -43.33 -15.02 24.00
C ALA A 81 -43.22 -15.74 22.65
N HIS A 82 -42.58 -16.90 22.65
CA HIS A 82 -42.78 -17.92 21.62
C HIS A 82 -42.79 -19.26 22.34
N MET A 83 -44.01 -19.75 22.63
CA MET A 83 -44.39 -21.16 22.88
C MET A 83 -45.77 -21.18 23.56
N THR A 84 -46.84 -20.76 22.88
CA THR A 84 -48.21 -20.84 23.42
C THR A 84 -49.20 -21.57 22.50
N ALA A 85 -48.82 -21.99 21.29
CA ALA A 85 -49.79 -22.65 20.40
C ALA A 85 -49.83 -24.19 20.51
N ALA A 86 -48.79 -24.85 21.04
CA ALA A 86 -48.70 -26.32 21.05
C ALA A 86 -49.11 -26.99 22.38
N ALA A 87 -49.44 -26.23 23.42
CA ALA A 87 -49.74 -26.75 24.76
C ALA A 87 -51.24 -26.78 25.10
N ALA A 88 -52.12 -26.33 24.19
CA ALA A 88 -53.56 -26.21 24.44
C ALA A 88 -54.41 -27.42 23.98
N ALA A 89 -53.79 -28.48 23.43
CA ALA A 89 -54.53 -29.55 22.74
C ALA A 89 -54.62 -30.89 23.51
N LEU A 90 -54.34 -30.95 24.82
CA LEU A 90 -54.31 -32.21 25.57
C LEU A 90 -55.03 -32.20 26.93
N ASN A 91 -55.99 -31.29 27.13
CA ASN A 91 -56.93 -31.39 28.25
C ASN A 91 -58.19 -32.13 27.80
N VAL A 92 -58.10 -33.46 27.73
CA VAL A 92 -59.24 -34.36 27.61
C VAL A 92 -59.06 -35.44 28.67
N GLU A 93 -60.07 -35.52 29.54
CA GLU A 93 -60.49 -36.67 30.35
C GLU A 93 -59.65 -37.07 31.59
N ASP A 94 -60.25 -36.82 32.75
CA ASP A 94 -60.29 -37.64 33.96
C ASP A 94 -59.18 -38.70 34.13
N GLU A 95 -58.09 -38.32 34.81
CA GLU A 95 -57.24 -39.28 35.51
C GLU A 95 -57.00 -38.78 36.94
N GLU A 96 -57.56 -39.50 37.93
CA GLU A 96 -57.23 -39.36 39.34
C GLU A 96 -55.73 -39.59 39.54
N VAL A 97 -54.96 -38.52 39.73
CA VAL A 97 -53.52 -38.64 39.96
C VAL A 97 -53.26 -39.00 41.43
N ASP A 98 -53.01 -40.29 41.64
CA ASP A 98 -52.51 -40.92 42.86
C ASP A 98 -51.30 -40.15 43.43
N ILE A 99 -51.47 -39.58 44.62
CA ILE A 99 -50.49 -38.73 45.30
C ILE A 99 -49.47 -39.60 46.06
N ARG A 100 -48.78 -40.54 45.39
CA ARG A 100 -47.72 -41.34 46.03
C ARG A 100 -46.55 -41.68 45.11
N ARG A 101 -45.77 -40.66 44.74
CA ARG A 101 -44.28 -40.66 44.60
C ARG A 101 -43.86 -39.49 43.71
N ARG A 102 -43.71 -38.29 44.29
CA ARG A 102 -42.81 -37.29 43.69
C ARG A 102 -41.40 -37.61 44.18
N GLN A 103 -40.62 -38.35 43.38
CA GLN A 103 -39.17 -38.29 43.53
C GLN A 103 -38.73 -36.83 43.31
N PRO A 104 -37.88 -36.26 44.17
CA PRO A 104 -37.39 -34.92 43.96
C PRO A 104 -36.59 -34.91 42.65
N ARG A 105 -37.05 -34.11 41.68
CA ARG A 105 -36.28 -33.84 40.46
C ARG A 105 -34.94 -33.27 40.91
N VAL A 106 -33.86 -34.02 40.75
CA VAL A 106 -32.50 -33.52 40.96
C VAL A 106 -32.31 -32.37 39.99
N GLN A 107 -32.38 -31.13 40.49
CA GLN A 107 -32.07 -29.94 39.72
C GLN A 107 -30.60 -30.04 39.35
N LYS A 108 -30.34 -30.43 38.10
CA LYS A 108 -29.00 -30.39 37.53
C LYS A 108 -28.63 -28.91 37.42
N GLU A 109 -27.89 -28.40 38.39
CA GLU A 109 -27.39 -27.03 38.35
C GLU A 109 -26.64 -26.83 37.04
N ILE A 110 -27.24 -26.08 36.12
CA ILE A 110 -26.56 -25.64 34.91
C ILE A 110 -25.44 -24.74 35.40
N LYS A 111 -24.19 -25.23 35.37
CA LYS A 111 -23.00 -24.45 35.71
C LYS A 111 -23.04 -23.16 34.90
N LYS A 112 -23.50 -22.06 35.53
CA LYS A 112 -23.49 -20.74 34.92
C LYS A 112 -22.03 -20.38 34.73
N SER A 113 -21.57 -20.43 33.49
CA SER A 113 -20.28 -19.90 33.08
C SER A 113 -20.12 -18.51 33.71
N ARG A 114 -19.05 -18.32 34.48
CA ARG A 114 -18.76 -17.11 35.29
C ARG A 114 -18.51 -15.85 34.45
N ILE A 115 -18.69 -15.90 33.14
CA ILE A 115 -18.36 -14.84 32.20
C ILE A 115 -19.66 -14.32 31.61
N SER A 116 -19.93 -13.02 31.83
CA SER A 116 -21.05 -12.29 31.24
C SER A 116 -21.10 -12.50 29.72
N TYR A 117 -22.31 -12.58 29.16
CA TYR A 117 -22.52 -12.79 27.72
C TYR A 117 -21.80 -11.72 26.87
N GLU A 118 -21.76 -10.47 27.34
CA GLU A 118 -21.02 -9.38 26.68
C GLU A 118 -19.51 -9.64 26.63
N LYS A 119 -18.93 -10.17 27.71
CA LYS A 119 -17.50 -10.55 27.74
C LYS A 119 -17.20 -11.72 26.81
N LYS A 120 -18.14 -12.66 26.64
CA LYS A 120 -18.01 -13.74 25.64
C LYS A 120 -18.06 -13.20 24.22
N LYS A 121 -19.00 -12.29 23.93
CA LYS A 121 -19.09 -11.61 22.63
C LYS A 121 -17.80 -10.84 22.30
N GLY A 122 -17.24 -10.13 23.29
CA GLY A 122 -15.94 -9.46 23.15
C GLY A 122 -14.79 -10.43 22.87
N LEU A 123 -14.78 -11.60 23.51
CA LEU A 123 -13.75 -12.63 23.29
C LEU A 123 -13.74 -13.19 21.86
N TYR A 124 -14.91 -13.32 21.22
CA TYR A 124 -14.98 -13.66 19.79
C TYR A 124 -14.38 -12.57 18.91
N GLY A 125 -14.62 -11.29 19.23
CA GLY A 125 -13.98 -10.16 18.56
C GLY A 125 -12.46 -10.17 18.70
N TYR A 126 -11.95 -10.41 19.91
CA TYR A 126 -10.50 -10.57 20.13
C TYR A 126 -9.93 -11.77 19.38
N GLY A 127 -10.64 -12.89 19.31
CA GLY A 127 -10.23 -14.06 18.54
C GLY A 127 -10.08 -13.76 17.04
N PHE A 128 -10.98 -12.97 16.46
CA PHE A 128 -10.91 -12.55 15.06
C PHE A 128 -9.74 -11.59 14.79
N ILE A 129 -9.46 -10.67 15.71
CA ILE A 129 -8.36 -9.70 15.57
C ILE A 129 -6.99 -10.34 15.92
N ALA A 130 -6.96 -11.41 16.74
CA ALA A 130 -5.73 -12.04 17.20
C ALA A 130 -4.84 -12.53 16.06
N ILE A 131 -5.40 -13.12 14.99
CA ILE A 131 -4.62 -13.57 13.83
C ILE A 131 -3.89 -12.40 13.15
N TRP A 132 -4.57 -11.25 13.05
CA TRP A 132 -3.99 -10.04 12.47
C TRP A 132 -2.92 -9.44 13.39
N ILE A 133 -3.18 -9.35 14.70
CA ILE A 133 -2.20 -8.86 15.68
C ILE A 133 -0.94 -9.71 15.69
N VAL A 134 -1.07 -11.04 15.68
CA VAL A 134 0.08 -11.95 15.65
C VAL A 134 0.91 -11.72 14.38
N GLY A 135 0.25 -11.56 13.23
CA GLY A 135 0.91 -11.20 11.97
C GLY A 135 1.67 -9.87 12.06
N VAL A 136 1.04 -8.83 12.61
CA VAL A 136 1.66 -7.50 12.78
C VAL A 136 2.87 -7.56 13.71
N ILE A 137 2.76 -8.24 14.85
CA ILE A 137 3.86 -8.37 15.80
C ILE A 137 5.05 -9.07 15.13
N TYR A 138 4.81 -10.21 14.48
CA TYR A 138 5.88 -11.00 13.89
C TYR A 138 6.50 -10.38 12.63
N MET A 139 5.69 -9.81 11.74
CA MET A 139 6.17 -9.30 10.44
C MET A 139 6.58 -7.82 10.46
N PHE A 140 6.08 -7.00 11.40
CA PHE A 140 6.40 -5.56 11.43
C PHE A 140 7.20 -5.18 12.67
N ILE A 141 6.69 -5.53 13.86
CA ILE A 141 7.31 -5.08 15.11
C ILE A 141 8.70 -5.70 15.29
N VAL A 142 8.85 -7.01 15.03
CA VAL A 142 10.15 -7.69 15.14
C VAL A 142 11.21 -7.07 14.20
N PRO A 143 10.96 -6.85 12.90
CA PRO A 143 11.93 -6.15 12.03
C PRO A 143 12.26 -4.73 12.47
N ILE A 144 11.30 -3.96 12.97
CA ILE A 144 11.57 -2.60 13.49
C ILE A 144 12.56 -2.66 14.66
N PHE A 145 12.33 -3.56 15.63
CA PHE A 145 13.26 -3.74 16.75
C PHE A 145 14.63 -4.26 16.29
N LYS A 146 14.69 -5.19 15.34
CA LYS A 146 15.95 -5.67 14.76
C LYS A 146 16.71 -4.55 14.04
N SER A 147 16.01 -3.70 13.29
CA SER A 147 16.60 -2.52 12.63
C SER A 147 17.18 -1.54 13.65
N ALA A 148 16.43 -1.24 14.72
CA ALA A 148 16.93 -0.40 15.82
C ALA A 148 18.13 -1.04 16.54
N TRP A 149 18.14 -2.36 16.69
CA TRP A 149 19.30 -3.05 17.25
C TRP A 149 20.52 -2.94 16.32
N TYR A 150 20.33 -3.16 15.02
CA TYR A 150 21.40 -3.05 14.03
C TYR A 150 21.97 -1.64 13.95
N SER A 151 21.16 -0.59 14.08
CA SER A 151 21.67 0.78 14.06
C SER A 151 22.65 1.07 15.19
N MET A 152 22.50 0.41 16.34
CA MET A 152 23.37 0.56 17.50
C MET A 152 24.57 -0.40 17.52
N CYS A 153 24.54 -1.44 16.68
CA CYS A 153 25.56 -2.48 16.63
C CYS A 153 26.46 -2.38 15.40
N TYR A 154 27.70 -2.82 15.55
CA TYR A 154 28.52 -3.23 14.42
C TYR A 154 27.87 -4.47 13.82
N THR A 155 27.61 -4.44 12.52
CA THR A 155 26.99 -5.54 11.79
C THR A 155 27.94 -6.06 10.74
N GLU A 156 28.07 -7.38 10.65
CA GLU A 156 28.81 -8.01 9.55
C GLU A 156 28.04 -9.22 9.06
N LEU A 157 27.97 -9.39 7.74
CA LEU A 157 27.34 -10.56 7.15
C LEU A 157 28.33 -11.73 7.22
N VAL A 158 27.99 -12.73 8.02
CA VAL A 158 28.77 -13.96 8.15
C VAL A 158 28.12 -15.02 7.30
N SER A 159 28.70 -15.28 6.12
CA SER A 159 28.13 -16.17 5.11
C SER A 159 28.49 -17.64 5.30
N THR A 160 29.58 -17.93 6.02
CA THR A 160 30.05 -19.32 6.24
C THR A 160 29.84 -19.78 7.67
N ALA A 161 29.49 -21.06 7.83
CA ALA A 161 29.28 -21.68 9.13
C ALA A 161 30.57 -21.67 9.99
N GLU A 162 31.74 -21.72 9.35
CA GLU A 162 33.04 -21.65 10.05
C GLU A 162 33.30 -20.26 10.65
N GLN A 163 33.04 -19.19 9.90
CA GLN A 163 33.15 -17.82 10.41
C GLN A 163 32.10 -17.56 11.51
N ALA A 164 30.91 -18.15 11.39
CA ALA A 164 29.87 -18.05 12.42
C ALA A 164 30.32 -18.70 13.73
N ALA A 165 30.90 -19.90 13.67
CA ALA A 165 31.43 -20.60 14.83
C ALA A 165 32.58 -19.82 15.51
N GLN A 166 33.46 -19.18 14.74
CA GLN A 166 34.54 -18.33 15.29
C GLN A 166 34.02 -17.11 16.06
N ARG A 167 32.82 -16.63 15.73
CA ARG A 167 32.16 -15.48 16.37
C ARG A 167 31.16 -15.90 17.46
N GLY A 168 31.13 -17.19 17.84
CA GLY A 168 30.20 -17.73 18.83
C GLY A 168 28.74 -17.84 18.35
N MET A 169 28.50 -17.82 17.04
CA MET A 169 27.18 -17.98 16.43
C MET A 169 26.91 -19.44 16.05
N THR A 170 25.66 -19.86 16.16
CA THR A 170 25.21 -21.24 15.83
C THR A 170 24.99 -21.47 14.33
N SER A 171 24.88 -20.41 13.53
CA SER A 171 24.65 -20.48 12.09
C SER A 171 25.11 -19.20 11.38
N ALA A 172 25.35 -19.30 10.07
CA ALA A 172 25.56 -18.14 9.21
C ALA A 172 24.40 -17.14 9.35
N GLY A 173 24.71 -15.85 9.33
CA GLY A 173 23.75 -14.78 9.63
C GLY A 173 24.42 -13.42 9.82
N ILE A 174 23.67 -12.46 10.33
CA ILE A 174 24.20 -11.13 10.65
C ILE A 174 24.79 -11.18 12.06
N TYR A 175 26.11 -11.05 12.17
CA TYR A 175 26.78 -10.87 13.45
C TYR A 175 26.51 -9.45 13.95
N THR A 176 26.17 -9.30 15.22
CA THR A 176 25.94 -8.00 15.85
C THR A 176 26.75 -7.87 17.13
N GLU A 177 27.54 -6.81 17.23
CA GLU A 177 28.27 -6.45 18.44
C GLU A 177 28.02 -4.99 18.80
N TRP A 178 27.89 -4.68 20.08
CA TRP A 178 27.65 -3.31 20.52
C TRP A 178 28.82 -2.39 20.13
N ASN A 179 28.55 -1.34 19.37
CA ASN A 179 29.59 -0.46 18.79
C ASN A 179 29.62 0.94 19.43
N ASN A 180 29.11 1.12 20.65
CA ASN A 180 29.11 2.40 21.37
C ASN A 180 28.61 3.59 20.52
N PHE A 181 27.56 3.39 19.71
CA PHE A 181 27.00 4.38 18.77
C PHE A 181 27.91 4.82 17.61
N GLY A 182 28.98 4.08 17.29
CA GLY A 182 29.92 4.42 16.21
C GLY A 182 29.26 4.62 14.84
N ASN A 183 28.15 3.93 14.54
CA ASN A 183 27.40 4.12 13.29
C ASN A 183 26.75 5.51 13.19
N TYR A 184 26.27 6.07 14.30
CA TYR A 184 25.67 7.41 14.33
C TYR A 184 26.74 8.48 14.17
N GLU A 185 27.90 8.28 14.79
CA GLU A 185 29.06 9.16 14.61
C GLU A 185 29.54 9.13 13.15
N GLU A 186 29.63 7.94 12.56
CA GLU A 186 30.01 7.80 11.16
C GLU A 186 29.02 8.48 10.22
N ALA A 187 27.71 8.26 10.42
CA ALA A 187 26.66 8.85 9.61
C ALA A 187 26.66 10.39 9.66
N LEU A 188 26.80 10.99 10.85
CA LEU A 188 26.69 12.44 11.03
C LEU A 188 27.99 13.20 10.79
N PHE A 189 29.15 12.61 11.12
CA PHE A 189 30.41 13.35 11.16
C PHE A 189 31.48 12.85 10.18
N LYS A 190 31.42 11.59 9.75
CA LYS A 190 32.42 11.01 8.84
C LYS A 190 31.92 10.93 7.40
N ASN A 191 30.61 10.76 7.21
CA ASN A 191 30.01 10.70 5.90
C ASN A 191 29.78 12.11 5.34
N GLN A 192 30.54 12.47 4.30
CA GLN A 192 30.49 13.79 3.66
C GLN A 192 29.22 13.99 2.83
N ASP A 193 28.58 12.91 2.37
CA ASP A 193 27.42 12.98 1.47
C ASP A 193 26.08 12.97 2.22
N TYR A 194 26.05 12.40 3.43
CA TYR A 194 24.80 12.19 4.17
C TYR A 194 24.10 13.49 4.59
N LEU A 195 24.83 14.43 5.19
CA LEU A 195 24.26 15.71 5.63
C LEU A 195 23.78 16.59 4.45
N PRO A 196 24.55 16.78 3.36
CA PRO A 196 24.06 17.50 2.19
C PRO A 196 22.77 16.91 1.62
N LYS A 197 22.71 15.58 1.43
CA LYS A 197 21.51 14.92 0.91
C LYS A 197 20.31 15.01 1.85
N LEU A 198 20.55 15.01 3.17
CA LEU A 198 19.51 15.25 4.15
C LEU A 198 18.91 16.65 4.01
N THR A 199 19.74 17.68 3.83
CA THR A 199 19.26 19.05 3.62
C THR A 199 18.58 19.22 2.27
N GLU A 200 19.07 18.56 1.22
CA GLU A 200 18.47 18.56 -0.11
C GLU A 200 17.07 17.92 -0.08
N SER A 201 16.94 16.75 0.56
CA SER A 201 15.66 16.04 0.73
C SER A 201 14.64 16.88 1.51
N LEU A 202 15.04 17.47 2.64
CA LEU A 202 14.17 18.35 3.43
C LEU A 202 13.75 19.61 2.66
N GLY A 203 14.67 20.19 1.88
CA GLY A 203 14.41 21.37 1.07
C GLY A 203 13.49 21.08 -0.13
N ALA A 204 13.67 19.94 -0.78
CA ALA A 204 12.87 19.51 -1.93
C ALA A 204 11.46 19.04 -1.53
N MET A 205 11.28 18.55 -0.31
CA MET A 205 9.99 18.06 0.19
C MET A 205 8.87 19.11 0.09
N VAL A 206 9.10 20.34 0.53
CA VAL A 206 8.06 21.39 0.58
C VAL A 206 7.49 21.71 -0.81
N PRO A 207 8.30 22.06 -1.84
CA PRO A 207 7.77 22.31 -3.16
C PRO A 207 7.15 21.05 -3.79
N GLN A 208 7.75 19.88 -3.60
CA GLN A 208 7.23 18.62 -4.15
C GLN A 208 5.84 18.29 -3.60
N VAL A 209 5.66 18.35 -2.28
CA VAL A 209 4.38 18.11 -1.62
C VAL A 209 3.32 19.10 -2.09
N ILE A 210 3.65 20.39 -2.22
CA ILE A 210 2.71 21.40 -2.70
C ILE A 210 2.26 21.10 -4.13
N VAL A 211 3.20 20.77 -5.02
CA VAL A 211 2.91 20.44 -6.42
C VAL A 211 2.02 19.21 -6.51
N VAL A 212 2.34 18.13 -5.78
CA VAL A 212 1.54 16.89 -5.74
C VAL A 212 0.13 17.16 -5.20
N MET A 213 0.00 17.97 -4.15
CA MET A 213 -1.31 18.31 -3.56
C MET A 213 -2.19 19.11 -4.53
N ILE A 214 -1.62 20.12 -5.20
CA ILE A 214 -2.37 20.93 -6.17
C ILE A 214 -2.75 20.08 -7.39
N PHE A 215 -1.79 19.32 -7.93
CA PHE A 215 -2.00 18.46 -9.08
C PHE A 215 -3.06 17.39 -8.81
N SER A 216 -2.95 16.68 -7.68
CA SER A 216 -3.89 15.64 -7.32
C SER A 216 -5.31 16.17 -7.09
N LEU A 217 -5.45 17.32 -6.43
CA LEU A 217 -6.76 17.98 -6.26
C LEU A 217 -7.35 18.40 -7.60
N PHE A 218 -6.53 18.97 -8.50
CA PHE A 218 -6.97 19.37 -9.82
C PHE A 218 -7.49 18.18 -10.65
N ILE A 219 -6.71 17.10 -10.71
CA ILE A 219 -7.12 15.87 -11.42
C ILE A 219 -8.35 15.24 -10.76
N ALA A 220 -8.42 15.19 -9.43
CA ALA A 220 -9.58 14.68 -8.73
C ALA A 220 -10.86 15.48 -9.04
N LEU A 221 -10.77 16.81 -9.12
CA LEU A 221 -11.90 17.65 -9.55
C LEU A 221 -12.35 17.33 -10.97
N LEU A 222 -11.42 17.14 -11.91
CA LEU A 222 -11.75 16.74 -13.29
C LEU A 222 -12.44 15.37 -13.33
N LEU A 223 -11.93 14.38 -12.59
CA LEU A 223 -12.48 13.02 -12.52
C LEU A 223 -13.81 12.92 -11.76
N ASN A 224 -14.12 13.92 -10.94
CA ASN A 224 -15.40 14.02 -10.22
C ASN A 224 -16.54 14.53 -11.12
N GLN A 225 -16.23 15.17 -12.26
CA GLN A 225 -17.26 15.70 -13.16
C GLN A 225 -18.01 14.60 -13.93
N LYS A 226 -19.21 14.95 -14.42
CA LYS A 226 -20.02 14.09 -15.28
C LYS A 226 -19.58 14.27 -16.74
N PHE A 227 -18.73 13.38 -17.26
CA PHE A 227 -18.33 13.33 -18.67
C PHE A 227 -18.38 11.91 -19.25
N ARG A 228 -18.46 11.81 -20.59
CA ARG A 228 -18.50 10.52 -21.30
C ARG A 228 -17.10 9.88 -21.25
N GLY A 229 -17.00 8.63 -20.78
CA GLY A 229 -15.72 7.94 -20.60
C GLY A 229 -15.08 8.09 -19.21
N ARG A 230 -15.80 8.65 -18.21
CA ARG A 230 -15.26 8.85 -16.85
C ARG A 230 -14.70 7.59 -16.19
N THR A 231 -15.30 6.42 -16.45
CA THR A 231 -14.86 5.15 -15.87
C THR A 231 -13.51 4.73 -16.42
N PHE A 232 -13.29 4.94 -17.72
CA PHE A 232 -12.01 4.70 -18.36
C PHE A 232 -10.94 5.67 -17.86
N ALA A 233 -11.25 6.97 -17.82
CA ALA A 233 -10.34 7.98 -17.28
C ALA A 233 -9.92 7.62 -15.85
N ARG A 234 -10.88 7.32 -14.97
CA ARG A 234 -10.61 6.81 -13.62
C ARG A 234 -9.64 5.63 -13.66
N ALA A 235 -9.94 4.58 -14.43
CA ALA A 235 -9.09 3.39 -14.51
C ALA A 235 -7.62 3.70 -14.89
N VAL A 236 -7.39 4.65 -15.81
CA VAL A 236 -6.03 5.09 -16.18
C VAL A 236 -5.32 5.75 -14.99
N PHE A 237 -5.99 6.65 -14.27
CA PHE A 237 -5.41 7.29 -13.07
C PHE A 237 -5.31 6.33 -11.87
N PHE A 238 -6.03 5.20 -11.87
CA PHE A 238 -5.88 4.11 -10.89
C PHE A 238 -4.71 3.17 -11.22
N LEU A 239 -4.24 3.15 -12.47
CA LEU A 239 -3.19 2.23 -12.92
C LEU A 239 -1.91 2.33 -12.08
N PRO A 240 -1.37 3.52 -11.76
CA PRO A 240 -0.15 3.64 -10.96
C PRO A 240 -0.26 2.94 -9.61
N VAL A 241 -1.40 3.10 -8.93
CA VAL A 241 -1.64 2.52 -7.60
C VAL A 241 -1.76 1.00 -7.65
N LEU A 242 -2.40 0.46 -8.70
CA LEU A 242 -2.53 -0.99 -8.89
C LEU A 242 -1.18 -1.63 -9.22
N VAL A 243 -0.40 -0.99 -10.07
CA VAL A 243 0.87 -1.51 -10.59
C VAL A 243 2.02 -1.32 -9.59
N ALA A 244 1.99 -0.28 -8.76
CA ALA A 244 2.95 -0.07 -7.67
C ALA A 244 2.96 -1.19 -6.61
N THR A 245 1.99 -2.10 -6.63
CA THR A 245 2.06 -3.33 -5.83
C THR A 245 3.15 -4.24 -6.42
N GLY A 246 4.31 -4.30 -5.73
CA GLY A 246 5.54 -5.00 -6.17
C GLY A 246 5.38 -6.40 -6.81
N PRO A 247 4.41 -7.24 -6.45
CA PRO A 247 4.20 -8.53 -7.12
C PRO A 247 3.81 -8.43 -8.60
N VAL A 248 3.06 -7.40 -9.01
CA VAL A 248 2.57 -7.28 -10.40
C VAL A 248 3.72 -7.01 -11.37
N LEU A 249 4.67 -6.15 -10.98
CA LEU A 249 5.86 -5.88 -11.79
C LEU A 249 6.80 -7.08 -11.90
N ALA A 250 7.05 -7.78 -10.79
CA ALA A 250 7.91 -8.96 -10.76
C ALA A 250 7.38 -10.07 -11.68
N VAL A 251 6.06 -10.18 -11.81
CA VAL A 251 5.38 -11.09 -12.72
C VAL A 251 5.45 -10.62 -14.18
N ILE A 252 5.29 -9.33 -14.46
CA ILE A 252 5.38 -8.77 -15.83
C ILE A 252 6.80 -8.88 -16.39
N LYS A 253 7.84 -8.80 -15.55
CA LYS A 253 9.25 -8.86 -15.96
C LYS A 253 9.91 -10.23 -15.80
N GLY A 254 9.18 -11.25 -15.32
CA GLY A 254 9.63 -12.64 -15.30
C GLY A 254 10.72 -12.99 -14.26
N ASP A 255 11.00 -12.12 -13.30
CA ASP A 255 12.14 -12.26 -12.38
C ASP A 255 11.68 -12.23 -10.91
N ILE A 256 10.96 -13.29 -10.51
CA ILE A 256 10.39 -13.46 -9.16
C ILE A 256 11.50 -13.74 -8.12
N SER A 257 12.74 -13.99 -8.54
CA SER A 257 13.85 -14.40 -7.66
C SER A 257 14.64 -13.26 -7.02
N THR A 258 14.53 -12.02 -7.51
CA THR A 258 15.52 -10.98 -7.16
C THR A 258 14.86 -9.83 -6.38
N ASN A 259 14.71 -10.05 -5.07
CA ASN A 259 14.37 -9.07 -4.04
C ASN A 259 13.02 -8.34 -4.22
N GLY A 260 12.06 -8.66 -3.34
CA GLY A 260 10.77 -7.97 -3.18
C GLY A 260 10.86 -6.52 -2.65
N ILE A 261 11.90 -5.78 -3.04
CA ILE A 261 12.17 -4.37 -2.71
C ILE A 261 12.28 -3.55 -4.02
N SER A 262 11.93 -4.09 -5.18
CA SER A 262 11.82 -3.28 -6.41
C SER A 262 10.41 -2.71 -6.54
N SER A 263 10.23 -1.52 -5.94
CA SER A 263 9.07 -0.63 -6.07
C SER A 263 8.78 -0.29 -7.54
N GLY A 264 7.60 0.30 -7.83
CA GLY A 264 7.09 0.63 -9.18
C GLY A 264 7.99 1.47 -10.12
N GLU A 265 9.19 1.86 -9.68
CA GLU A 265 10.29 2.49 -10.43
C GLU A 265 10.57 1.81 -11.77
N GLN A 266 10.61 0.48 -11.77
CA GLN A 266 10.92 -0.32 -12.94
C GLN A 266 9.90 -0.17 -14.06
N PHE A 267 8.67 0.23 -13.75
CA PHE A 267 7.62 0.49 -14.72
C PHE A 267 7.61 1.96 -15.11
N SER A 268 7.80 2.90 -14.16
CA SER A 268 7.99 4.32 -14.50
C SER A 268 9.13 4.50 -15.52
N ALA A 269 10.28 3.85 -15.31
CA ALA A 269 11.41 3.89 -16.23
C ALA A 269 11.10 3.37 -17.65
N LEU A 270 10.13 2.46 -17.82
CA LEU A 270 9.69 2.02 -19.16
C LEU A 270 8.97 3.14 -19.94
N PHE A 271 8.34 4.09 -19.23
CA PHE A 271 7.66 5.23 -19.85
C PHE A 271 8.57 6.46 -20.00
N GLN A 272 9.68 6.54 -19.27
CA GLN A 272 10.52 7.74 -19.19
C GLN A 272 11.38 7.98 -20.44
N THR A 273 11.89 6.92 -21.09
CA THR A 273 12.90 7.08 -22.16
C THR A 273 12.44 6.50 -23.49
N ASP A 274 11.96 5.26 -23.51
CA ASP A 274 11.75 4.56 -24.79
C ASP A 274 10.43 4.95 -25.46
N LEU A 275 9.34 5.13 -24.70
CA LEU A 275 8.02 5.38 -25.31
C LEU A 275 7.86 6.79 -25.90
N VAL A 276 8.51 7.80 -25.35
CA VAL A 276 8.47 9.16 -25.90
C VAL A 276 9.26 9.21 -27.21
N ASP A 277 10.44 8.60 -27.25
CA ASP A 277 11.27 8.53 -28.45
C ASP A 277 10.64 7.66 -29.53
N GLU A 278 10.10 6.49 -29.18
CA GLU A 278 9.35 5.64 -30.10
C GLU A 278 8.09 6.34 -30.62
N LEU A 279 7.36 7.08 -29.78
CA LEU A 279 6.18 7.83 -30.21
C LEU A 279 6.54 9.00 -31.15
N LEU A 280 7.61 9.73 -30.86
CA LEU A 280 8.11 10.81 -31.72
C LEU A 280 8.58 10.26 -33.08
N GLN A 281 9.28 9.12 -33.08
CA GLN A 281 9.67 8.39 -34.30
C GLN A 281 8.44 7.87 -35.06
N PHE A 282 7.46 7.28 -34.36
CA PHE A 282 6.22 6.79 -34.96
C PHE A 282 5.38 7.89 -35.60
N LEU A 283 5.30 9.06 -34.95
CA LEU A 283 4.64 10.25 -35.49
C LEU A 283 5.40 10.89 -36.67
N GLY A 284 6.56 10.33 -37.06
CA GLY A 284 7.37 10.80 -38.17
C GLY A 284 8.11 12.12 -37.88
N ILE A 285 8.26 12.47 -36.61
CA ILE A 285 8.95 13.68 -36.18
C ILE A 285 10.43 13.34 -36.02
N TYR A 286 11.16 13.42 -37.13
CA TYR A 286 12.62 13.25 -37.15
C TYR A 286 13.30 14.61 -37.08
N ASN A 287 14.47 14.70 -36.42
CA ASN A 287 15.34 15.88 -36.45
C ASN A 287 14.76 17.16 -35.80
N LEU A 288 14.04 17.03 -34.68
CA LEU A 288 13.86 18.19 -33.79
C LEU A 288 15.22 18.63 -33.24
N ASN A 289 15.37 19.95 -33.03
CA ASN A 289 16.54 20.49 -32.33
C ASN A 289 16.73 19.71 -31.02
N GLU A 290 17.93 19.20 -30.78
CA GLU A 290 18.28 18.34 -29.64
C GLU A 290 17.78 18.93 -28.30
N GLN A 291 17.86 20.25 -28.15
CA GLN A 291 17.38 20.94 -26.96
C GLN A 291 15.85 20.92 -26.83
N LEU A 292 15.12 20.98 -27.93
CA LEU A 292 13.66 20.94 -27.96
C LEU A 292 13.17 19.51 -27.69
N THR A 293 13.86 18.51 -28.25
CA THR A 293 13.63 17.09 -27.95
C THR A 293 13.84 16.80 -26.47
N MET A 294 14.99 17.20 -25.91
CA MET A 294 15.28 17.04 -24.48
C MET A 294 14.24 17.75 -23.61
N THR A 295 13.82 18.97 -23.98
CA THR A 295 12.80 19.71 -23.22
C THR A 295 11.45 18.99 -23.22
N ILE A 296 11.00 18.48 -24.37
CA ILE A 296 9.76 17.71 -24.47
C ILE A 296 9.85 16.41 -23.67
N GLN A 297 10.97 15.70 -23.77
CA GLN A 297 11.22 14.48 -22.98
C GLN A 297 11.16 14.77 -21.48
N THR A 298 11.86 15.81 -20.99
CA THR A 298 11.86 16.19 -19.58
C THR A 298 10.46 16.55 -19.09
N ILE A 299 9.74 17.44 -19.78
CA ILE A 299 8.39 17.84 -19.38
C ILE A 299 7.44 16.63 -19.35
N THR A 300 7.54 15.77 -20.36
CA THR A 300 6.69 14.58 -20.47
C THR A 300 6.99 13.61 -19.33
N SER A 301 8.27 13.32 -19.09
CA SER A 301 8.74 12.46 -18.00
C SER A 301 8.32 13.01 -16.63
N ASP A 302 8.50 14.31 -16.39
CA ASP A 302 8.12 14.96 -15.13
C ASP A 302 6.61 14.88 -14.89
N ILE A 303 5.78 15.06 -15.92
CA ILE A 303 4.32 14.89 -15.81
C ILE A 303 3.96 13.44 -15.50
N PHE A 304 4.60 12.46 -16.15
CA PHE A 304 4.37 11.05 -15.87
C PHE A 304 4.80 10.66 -14.45
N ASN A 305 5.95 11.16 -13.99
CA ASN A 305 6.42 10.95 -12.61
C ASN A 305 5.47 11.59 -11.61
N LEU A 306 5.04 12.83 -11.86
CA LEU A 306 4.06 13.52 -11.02
C LEU A 306 2.74 12.76 -10.97
N LEU A 307 2.28 12.23 -12.11
CA LEU A 307 1.09 11.38 -12.19
C LEU A 307 1.24 10.10 -11.37
N TRP A 308 2.42 9.47 -11.42
CA TRP A 308 2.72 8.26 -10.67
C TRP A 308 2.73 8.52 -9.17
N SER A 309 3.46 9.55 -8.72
CA SER A 309 3.58 9.93 -7.32
C SER A 309 2.29 10.53 -6.74
N ALA A 310 1.40 11.08 -7.59
CA ALA A 310 0.11 11.63 -7.15
C ALA A 310 -1.04 10.62 -7.20
N GLY A 311 -0.79 9.37 -7.64
CA GLY A 311 -1.83 8.38 -7.89
C GLY A 311 -2.75 8.18 -6.69
N ILE A 312 -2.18 7.93 -5.51
CA ILE A 312 -2.94 7.66 -4.27
C ILE A 312 -3.65 8.91 -3.77
N GLN A 313 -2.99 10.06 -3.89
CA GLN A 313 -3.45 11.39 -3.50
C GLN A 313 -4.67 11.80 -4.32
N ILE A 314 -4.70 11.49 -5.62
CA ILE A 314 -5.87 11.68 -6.49
C ILE A 314 -7.05 10.88 -5.95
N LEU A 315 -6.83 9.64 -5.50
CA LEU A 315 -7.90 8.79 -4.99
C LEU A 315 -8.46 9.29 -3.66
N ILE A 316 -7.58 9.73 -2.76
CA ILE A 316 -7.99 10.32 -1.48
C ILE A 316 -8.87 11.55 -1.73
N PHE A 317 -8.46 12.45 -2.63
CA PHE A 317 -9.28 13.61 -2.98
C PHE A 317 -10.57 13.25 -3.71
N LEU A 318 -10.52 12.29 -4.64
CA LEU A 318 -11.70 11.86 -5.37
C LEU A 318 -12.75 11.24 -4.43
N ALA A 319 -12.31 10.44 -3.45
CA ALA A 319 -13.17 9.86 -2.43
C ALA A 319 -13.75 10.94 -1.49
N ALA A 320 -12.96 11.96 -1.14
CA ALA A 320 -13.43 13.11 -0.35
C ALA A 320 -14.51 13.91 -1.10
N LEU A 321 -14.25 14.23 -2.38
CA LEU A 321 -15.19 14.98 -3.22
C LEU A 321 -16.51 14.22 -3.47
N GLN A 322 -16.48 12.88 -3.42
CA GLN A 322 -17.67 12.03 -3.56
C GLN A 322 -18.52 11.95 -2.29
N GLN A 323 -17.96 12.27 -1.12
CA GLN A 323 -18.72 12.31 0.13
C GLN A 323 -19.60 13.56 0.25
N ILE A 324 -19.33 14.61 -0.55
CA ILE A 324 -20.13 15.83 -0.55
C ILE A 324 -21.55 15.50 -1.05
N PRO A 325 -22.60 15.76 -0.25
CA PRO A 325 -23.96 15.40 -0.62
C PRO A 325 -24.43 16.24 -1.82
N VAL A 326 -25.17 15.60 -2.72
CA VAL A 326 -25.68 16.25 -3.94
C VAL A 326 -26.60 17.43 -3.59
N SER A 327 -27.32 17.34 -2.47
CA SER A 327 -28.21 18.41 -1.97
C SER A 327 -27.47 19.73 -1.70
N ALA A 328 -26.21 19.70 -1.24
CA ALA A 328 -25.42 20.92 -1.03
C ALA A 328 -25.16 21.65 -2.35
N LYS A 329 -24.94 20.90 -3.44
CA LYS A 329 -24.75 21.46 -4.77
C LYS A 329 -26.05 22.03 -5.35
N GLU A 330 -27.16 21.34 -5.13
CA GLU A 330 -28.48 21.81 -5.57
C GLU A 330 -28.88 23.08 -4.83
N ALA A 331 -28.74 23.11 -3.50
CA ALA A 331 -29.00 24.30 -2.69
C ALA A 331 -28.16 25.50 -3.12
N ALA A 332 -26.85 25.32 -3.30
CA ALA A 332 -25.98 26.39 -3.79
C ALA A 332 -26.36 26.88 -5.20
N SER A 333 -26.83 25.99 -6.06
CA SER A 333 -27.29 26.35 -7.41
C SER A 333 -28.61 27.14 -7.37
N MET A 334 -29.50 26.84 -6.42
CA MET A 334 -30.74 27.60 -6.19
C MET A 334 -30.46 29.02 -5.68
N GLU A 335 -29.42 29.19 -4.86
CA GLU A 335 -28.92 30.48 -4.38
C GLU A 335 -28.10 31.26 -5.44
N GLY A 336 -27.95 30.71 -6.66
CA GLY A 336 -27.22 31.35 -7.74
C GLY A 336 -25.69 31.37 -7.57
N ALA A 337 -25.15 30.52 -6.70
CA ALA A 337 -23.71 30.43 -6.47
C ALA A 337 -22.98 29.92 -7.73
N THR A 338 -21.89 30.59 -8.09
CA THR A 338 -21.02 30.14 -9.18
C THR A 338 -20.19 28.93 -8.77
N GLY A 339 -19.66 28.17 -9.74
CA GLY A 339 -18.79 27.02 -9.45
C GLY A 339 -17.53 27.38 -8.65
N TRP A 340 -17.01 28.60 -8.83
CA TRP A 340 -15.87 29.13 -8.06
C TRP A 340 -16.24 29.40 -6.60
N GLU A 341 -17.41 29.99 -6.36
CA GLU A 341 -17.93 30.21 -5.01
C GLU A 341 -18.25 28.89 -4.32
N PHE A 342 -18.86 27.94 -5.04
CA PHE A 342 -19.11 26.59 -4.53
C PHE A 342 -17.82 25.87 -4.15
N PHE A 343 -16.75 26.03 -4.94
CA PHE A 343 -15.46 25.43 -4.62
C PHE A 343 -14.87 26.00 -3.32
N TRP A 344 -14.71 27.32 -3.22
CA TRP A 344 -14.03 27.93 -2.07
C TRP A 344 -14.87 27.97 -0.79
N LYS A 345 -16.20 28.10 -0.90
CA LYS A 345 -17.08 28.24 0.28
C LYS A 345 -17.64 26.91 0.79
N ILE A 346 -17.76 25.89 -0.07
CA ILE A 346 -18.39 24.61 0.29
C ILE A 346 -17.39 23.47 0.12
N THR A 347 -16.91 23.24 -1.11
CA THR A 347 -16.03 22.09 -1.41
C THR A 347 -14.76 22.10 -0.56
N PHE A 348 -14.00 23.20 -0.59
CA PHE A 348 -12.69 23.30 0.04
C PHE A 348 -12.75 23.16 1.58
N PRO A 349 -13.68 23.82 2.30
CA PRO A 349 -13.86 23.58 3.74
C PRO A 349 -14.29 22.14 4.06
N MET A 350 -15.24 21.56 3.32
CA MET A 350 -15.73 20.20 3.58
C MET A 350 -14.65 19.13 3.40
N ILE A 351 -13.76 19.28 2.40
CA ILE A 351 -12.66 18.32 2.20
C ILE A 351 -11.43 18.62 3.06
N SER A 352 -11.44 19.66 3.91
CA SER A 352 -10.26 20.07 4.67
C SER A 352 -9.67 18.98 5.59
N PRO A 353 -10.45 18.08 6.23
CA PRO A 353 -9.87 16.95 6.97
C PRO A 353 -9.14 15.97 6.05
N MET A 354 -9.64 15.81 4.83
CA MET A 354 -9.03 14.97 3.80
C MET A 354 -7.80 15.63 3.18
N ILE A 355 -7.75 16.97 3.08
CA ILE A 355 -6.52 17.71 2.71
C ILE A 355 -5.41 17.42 3.72
N LEU A 356 -5.70 17.44 5.03
CA LEU A 356 -4.70 17.11 6.06
C LEU A 356 -4.24 15.65 5.94
N ALA A 357 -5.17 14.70 5.78
CA ALA A 357 -4.82 13.29 5.61
C ALA A 357 -3.95 13.07 4.36
N ASN A 358 -4.30 13.73 3.25
CA ASN A 358 -3.56 13.66 2.00
C ASN A 358 -2.17 14.30 2.12
N LEU A 359 -2.06 15.42 2.84
CA LEU A 359 -0.78 16.05 3.15
C LEU A 359 0.14 15.10 3.91
N ILE A 360 -0.36 14.46 4.97
CA ILE A 360 0.40 13.48 5.76
C ILE A 360 0.87 12.34 4.86
N TYR A 361 -0.03 11.82 4.02
CA TYR A 361 0.29 10.74 3.09
C TYR A 361 1.39 11.16 2.12
N THR A 362 1.25 12.32 1.48
CA THR A 362 2.21 12.85 0.50
C THR A 362 3.59 13.08 1.10
N VAL A 363 3.62 13.59 2.33
CA VAL A 363 4.88 13.79 3.07
C VAL A 363 5.55 12.44 3.33
N ILE A 364 4.81 11.44 3.83
CA ILE A 364 5.34 10.08 4.05
C ILE A 364 5.84 9.46 2.74
N ASP A 365 5.04 9.55 1.68
CA ASP A 365 5.32 8.99 0.35
C ASP A 365 6.63 9.57 -0.22
N THR A 366 6.79 10.90 -0.15
CA THR A 366 8.02 11.60 -0.59
C THR A 366 9.27 11.16 0.18
N PHE A 367 9.12 10.74 1.43
CA PHE A 367 10.24 10.29 2.28
C PHE A 367 10.62 8.84 2.08
N ILE A 368 9.64 7.97 1.78
CA ILE A 368 9.92 6.55 1.50
C ILE A 368 10.32 6.33 0.05
N ASP A 369 10.11 7.32 -0.82
CA ASP A 369 10.57 7.31 -2.20
C ASP A 369 12.06 6.97 -2.27
N SER A 370 12.40 6.01 -3.12
CA SER A 370 13.78 5.56 -3.32
C SER A 370 14.62 6.57 -4.10
N GLU A 371 13.98 7.44 -4.90
CA GLU A 371 14.61 8.55 -5.59
C GLU A 371 15.03 9.66 -4.63
N ASN A 372 14.49 9.65 -3.41
CA ASN A 372 14.88 10.58 -2.37
C ASN A 372 16.39 10.47 -2.10
N PRO A 373 17.14 11.59 -2.09
CA PRO A 373 18.59 11.59 -1.91
C PRO A 373 19.05 10.82 -0.67
N VAL A 374 18.31 10.88 0.44
CA VAL A 374 18.66 10.17 1.68
C VAL A 374 18.41 8.67 1.53
N MET A 375 17.26 8.28 0.98
CA MET A 375 16.91 6.87 0.78
C MET A 375 17.89 6.19 -0.18
N SER A 376 18.35 6.90 -1.22
CA SER A 376 19.35 6.40 -2.15
C SER A 376 20.66 6.00 -1.46
N ILE A 377 21.17 6.81 -0.52
CA ILE A 377 22.36 6.47 0.28
C ILE A 377 22.06 5.31 1.23
N VAL A 378 20.92 5.33 1.92
CA VAL A 378 20.53 4.27 2.86
C VAL A 378 20.50 2.90 2.15
N LEU A 379 19.89 2.85 0.97
CA LEU A 379 19.83 1.66 0.13
C LEU A 379 21.20 1.28 -0.44
N ALA A 380 22.03 2.24 -0.83
CA ALA A 380 23.39 1.98 -1.28
C ALA A 380 24.24 1.34 -0.18
N GLN A 381 24.16 1.82 1.06
CA GLN A 381 24.85 1.22 2.20
C GLN A 381 24.31 -0.19 2.54
N SER A 382 23.01 -0.40 2.38
CA SER A 382 22.39 -1.73 2.54
C SER A 382 22.91 -2.73 1.50
N ARG A 383 23.00 -2.31 0.22
CA ARG A 383 23.57 -3.11 -0.88
C ARG A 383 25.06 -3.40 -0.67
N ALA A 384 25.79 -2.47 -0.03
CA ALA A 384 27.19 -2.68 0.37
C ALA A 384 27.35 -3.57 1.62
N LEU A 385 26.28 -4.23 2.09
CA LEU A 385 26.25 -5.10 3.28
C LEU A 385 26.58 -4.38 4.60
N ARG A 386 26.53 -3.05 4.61
CA ARG A 386 26.77 -2.21 5.80
C ARG A 386 25.46 -1.93 6.53
N TYR A 387 24.81 -3.00 7.00
CA TYR A 387 23.46 -2.93 7.57
C TYR A 387 23.33 -2.01 8.79
N GLY A 388 24.33 -1.96 9.67
CA GLY A 388 24.32 -1.13 10.87
C GLY A 388 24.39 0.36 10.55
N LEU A 389 25.25 0.75 9.60
CA LEU A 389 25.33 2.13 9.12
C LEU A 389 24.06 2.54 8.37
N SER A 390 23.55 1.67 7.48
CA SER A 390 22.30 1.89 6.76
C SER A 390 21.11 2.07 7.73
N ALA A 391 20.99 1.21 8.74
CA ALA A 391 19.95 1.32 9.76
C ALA A 391 20.10 2.61 10.59
N ALA A 392 21.32 3.00 10.99
CA ALA A 392 21.54 4.24 11.72
C ALA A 392 21.13 5.48 10.91
N MET A 393 21.49 5.55 9.64
CA MET A 393 21.04 6.60 8.73
C MET A 393 19.51 6.62 8.61
N ALA A 394 18.87 5.46 8.42
CA ALA A 394 17.41 5.36 8.33
C ALA A 394 16.71 5.84 9.62
N TRP A 395 17.23 5.52 10.81
CA TRP A 395 16.66 5.97 12.08
C TRP A 395 16.84 7.47 12.33
N ILE A 396 18.00 8.03 11.99
CA ILE A 396 18.22 9.49 12.03
C ILE A 396 17.20 10.17 11.13
N TYR A 397 17.08 9.68 9.88
CA TYR A 397 16.15 10.24 8.91
C TYR A 397 14.70 10.15 9.39
N PHE A 398 14.27 8.99 9.87
CA PHE A 398 12.94 8.77 10.43
C PHE A 398 12.60 9.75 11.55
N LEU A 399 13.52 9.99 12.50
CA LEU A 399 13.26 10.92 13.61
C LEU A 399 13.11 12.36 13.12
N ILE A 400 13.95 12.79 12.19
CA ILE A 400 13.89 14.15 11.62
C ILE A 400 12.57 14.34 10.86
N VAL A 401 12.21 13.36 10.05
CA VAL A 401 10.94 13.30 9.32
C VAL A 401 9.75 13.32 10.28
N ALA A 402 9.76 12.52 11.34
CA ALA A 402 8.68 12.47 12.32
C ALA A 402 8.48 13.82 13.02
N VAL A 403 9.56 14.52 13.36
CA VAL A 403 9.51 15.87 13.93
C VAL A 403 8.98 16.88 12.90
N ALA A 404 9.47 16.85 11.66
CA ALA A 404 8.99 17.72 10.60
C ALA A 404 7.48 17.51 10.34
N LEU A 405 7.04 16.26 10.24
CA LEU A 405 5.64 15.89 10.06
C LEU A 405 4.78 16.35 11.25
N ALA A 406 5.25 16.15 12.49
CA ALA A 406 4.54 16.62 13.68
C ALA A 406 4.36 18.15 13.68
N ILE A 407 5.38 18.90 13.26
CA ILE A 407 5.30 20.36 13.10
C ILE A 407 4.28 20.73 12.02
N ILE A 408 4.34 20.10 10.84
CA ILE A 408 3.41 20.35 9.74
C ILE A 408 1.97 20.08 10.18
N VAL A 409 1.71 18.93 10.82
CA VAL A 409 0.38 18.57 11.31
C VAL A 409 -0.10 19.54 12.38
N ALA A 410 0.76 19.94 13.33
CA ALA A 410 0.41 20.91 14.37
C ALA A 410 0.06 22.30 13.81
N ILE A 411 0.65 22.68 12.67
CA ILE A 411 0.33 23.94 11.98
C ILE A 411 -0.98 23.79 11.20
N VAL A 412 -1.11 22.75 10.37
CA VAL A 412 -2.23 22.60 9.43
C VAL A 412 -3.52 22.21 10.14
N SER A 413 -3.46 21.40 11.19
CA SER A 413 -4.66 21.01 11.98
C SER A 413 -5.42 22.20 12.56
N LYS A 414 -4.76 23.36 12.77
CA LYS A 414 -5.42 24.59 13.22
C LYS A 414 -6.33 25.23 12.16
N PHE A 415 -6.15 24.88 10.89
CA PHE A 415 -6.92 25.39 9.76
C PHE A 415 -7.94 24.37 9.22
N VAL A 416 -8.02 23.18 9.83
CA VAL A 416 -8.97 22.14 9.41
C VAL A 416 -10.32 22.39 10.04
N PHE A 417 -11.36 22.33 9.22
CA PHE A 417 -12.75 22.41 9.63
C PHE A 417 -13.32 20.99 9.77
N TYR A 418 -13.86 20.66 10.94
CA TYR A 418 -14.56 19.40 11.17
C TYR A 418 -16.06 19.69 11.19
N GLU A 419 -16.84 18.97 10.40
CA GLU A 419 -18.30 19.16 10.28
C GLU A 419 -19.06 18.90 11.60
N ASN A 420 -18.41 18.23 12.57
CA ASN A 420 -19.00 17.85 13.86
C ASN A 420 -18.71 18.85 14.99
N ASP A 421 -17.96 19.92 14.73
CA ASP A 421 -17.69 21.04 15.66
C ASP A 421 -18.30 22.33 15.12
#